data_AF-A0A0D8JFI1-F1
#
_entry.id   AF-A0A0D8JFI1-F1
#
_cell.length_a   1.000
_cell.length_b   1.000
_cell.length_c   1.000
_cell.angle_alpha   90.00
_cell.angle_beta   90.00
_cell.angle_gamma   90.00
#
_symmetry.space_group_name_H-M   'P 1'
#
loop_
_entity.id
_entity.type
_entity.pdbx_description
1 polymer ?
#
loop_
_entity_poly.entity_id
_entity_poly.type
_entity_poly.pdbx_seq_one_letter_code
_entity_poly.pdbx_strand_id
1 'polypeptide(L)'
;MVILPVYRTKKFKIKHMKTIWKLFMFLLTATFALVSCEDDSLDLLTGKYSPPEVYDLTVLGTQDRVKDGPLYTFSINLTDDGSNTLSMTLFSTEYILPASDFTPSNQAANKTYLLGADGTTFNGQQIIDGTISIAAQDSNYTVSGILYLANETVLKLTGAYTYAYEPDPYTPTYTYTDETVSPAMGGAQGATPIDGSTMHKITVYADDVFYAYLELVADENATSLSGTYSVKDGVNAIGQLSNGYYVDLTWYGMAGVMEGGSYYMKGEEKMFIREGDGAITITDNAGIVTITGDNLAILDLEALIGSGGATWSVLETPGDVNVTDATKL
;
A
#
# COMPACT_ATOMS: atom_id res chain seq x y z
N MET A 1 -50.57 -97.56 28.85
CA MET A 1 -51.30 -97.27 30.10
C MET A 1 -50.28 -97.12 31.23
N VAL A 2 -50.15 -95.86 31.67
CA VAL A 2 -49.57 -95.27 32.89
C VAL A 2 -48.73 -96.15 33.85
N ILE A 3 -47.43 -95.89 33.82
CA ILE A 3 -46.47 -95.53 34.89
C ILE A 3 -46.83 -95.81 36.36
N LEU A 4 -45.94 -96.52 37.06
CA LEU A 4 -45.29 -96.13 38.34
C LEU A 4 -44.04 -97.03 38.51
N PRO A 5 -42.89 -96.50 38.98
CA PRO A 5 -42.64 -96.60 40.42
C PRO A 5 -41.89 -95.41 41.04
N VAL A 6 -42.20 -95.22 42.33
CA VAL A 6 -41.52 -94.40 43.32
C VAL A 6 -40.15 -95.00 43.65
N TYR A 7 -39.08 -94.19 43.77
CA TYR A 7 -38.04 -94.47 44.77
C TYR A 7 -37.40 -93.23 45.37
N ARG A 8 -37.32 -93.27 46.71
CA ARG A 8 -36.80 -92.29 47.65
C ARG A 8 -35.29 -92.05 47.51
N THR A 9 -34.94 -90.77 47.61
CA THR A 9 -33.62 -90.21 47.87
C THR A 9 -33.05 -90.57 49.25
N LYS A 10 -31.76 -90.90 49.32
CA LYS A 10 -30.93 -90.73 50.53
C LYS A 10 -29.57 -90.10 50.21
N LYS A 11 -29.46 -88.84 50.66
CA LYS A 11 -28.32 -88.18 51.31
C LYS A 11 -26.93 -88.27 50.65
N PHE A 12 -26.52 -87.16 50.03
CA PHE A 12 -25.12 -86.76 49.97
C PHE A 12 -24.89 -85.46 50.76
N LYS A 13 -23.71 -85.39 51.38
CA LYS A 13 -23.33 -84.57 52.54
C LYS A 13 -23.28 -83.06 52.30
N ILE A 14 -23.76 -82.35 53.31
CA ILE A 14 -23.63 -80.91 53.59
C ILE A 14 -22.16 -80.60 53.91
N LYS A 15 -21.34 -80.27 52.91
CA LYS A 15 -20.02 -79.63 53.15
C LYS A 15 -19.61 -78.59 52.10
N HIS A 16 -20.37 -78.39 51.02
CA HIS A 16 -20.08 -77.39 49.98
C HIS A 16 -20.93 -76.11 50.03
N MET A 17 -21.93 -76.04 50.91
CA MET A 17 -22.85 -74.89 50.97
C MET A 17 -22.19 -73.60 51.51
N LYS A 18 -21.13 -73.71 52.32
CA LYS A 18 -20.44 -72.54 52.90
C LYS A 18 -19.45 -71.86 51.94
N THR A 19 -18.93 -72.58 50.94
CA THR A 19 -18.00 -72.02 49.94
C THR A 19 -18.77 -71.38 48.79
N ILE A 20 -19.89 -72.00 48.38
CA ILE A 20 -20.78 -71.46 47.35
C ILE A 20 -21.49 -70.19 47.82
N TRP A 21 -21.89 -70.11 49.09
CA TRP A 21 -22.53 -68.90 49.64
C TRP A 21 -21.56 -67.71 49.76
N LYS A 22 -20.29 -67.96 50.08
CA LYS A 22 -19.24 -66.93 50.06
C LYS A 22 -18.92 -66.45 48.64
N LEU A 23 -18.92 -67.35 47.66
CA LEU A 23 -18.72 -67.01 46.25
C LEU A 23 -19.89 -66.17 45.69
N PHE A 24 -21.13 -66.52 46.05
CA PHE A 24 -22.33 -65.78 45.65
C PHE A 24 -22.38 -64.38 46.28
N MET A 25 -21.98 -64.24 47.54
CA MET A 25 -21.94 -62.94 48.20
C MET A 25 -20.85 -62.02 47.62
N PHE A 26 -19.72 -62.58 47.20
CA PHE A 26 -18.63 -61.84 46.55
C PHE A 26 -19.01 -61.39 45.12
N LEU A 27 -19.76 -62.21 44.37
CA LEU A 27 -20.27 -61.86 43.04
C LEU A 27 -21.37 -60.78 43.09
N LEU A 28 -22.19 -60.76 44.16
CA LEU A 28 -23.20 -59.71 44.37
C LEU A 28 -22.56 -58.36 44.72
N THR A 29 -21.48 -58.33 45.50
CA THR A 29 -20.74 -57.10 45.80
C THR A 29 -19.92 -56.59 44.62
N ALA A 30 -19.41 -57.48 43.76
CA ALA A 30 -18.69 -57.09 42.55
C ALA A 30 -19.61 -56.53 41.44
N THR A 31 -20.88 -56.92 41.42
CA THR A 31 -21.87 -56.36 40.49
C THR A 31 -22.44 -55.02 40.95
N PHE A 32 -22.51 -54.76 42.26
CA PHE A 32 -22.82 -53.42 42.79
C PHE A 32 -21.70 -52.40 42.64
N ALA A 33 -20.44 -52.84 42.49
CA ALA A 33 -19.30 -51.96 42.25
C ALA A 33 -19.13 -51.53 40.77
N LEU A 34 -19.95 -52.07 39.85
CA LEU A 34 -19.91 -51.75 38.41
C LEU A 34 -21.15 -50.97 37.93
N VAL A 35 -22.08 -50.61 38.83
CA VAL A 35 -23.25 -49.75 38.53
C VAL A 35 -23.15 -48.45 39.34
N SER A 36 -21.98 -47.83 39.29
CA SER A 36 -21.76 -46.45 39.72
C SER A 36 -20.82 -45.78 38.72
N CYS A 37 -21.25 -45.75 37.48
CA CYS A 37 -20.82 -44.78 36.49
C CYS A 37 -22.03 -44.52 35.57
N GLU A 38 -23.15 -44.10 36.17
CA GLU A 38 -24.10 -43.26 35.46
C GLU A 38 -23.79 -41.83 35.88
N ASP A 39 -22.84 -41.25 35.15
CA ASP A 39 -22.82 -39.84 34.75
C ASP A 39 -21.88 -39.79 33.54
N ASP A 40 -22.26 -40.49 32.46
CA ASP A 40 -21.81 -40.14 31.12
C ASP A 40 -22.72 -39.02 30.59
N SER A 41 -23.00 -38.02 31.43
CA SER A 41 -23.12 -36.68 30.90
C SER A 41 -21.68 -36.26 30.61
N LEU A 42 -21.25 -36.45 29.36
CA LEU A 42 -20.52 -35.38 28.72
C LEU A 42 -21.34 -34.12 29.00
N ASP A 43 -20.96 -33.41 30.06
CA ASP A 43 -21.54 -32.13 30.40
C ASP A 43 -21.49 -31.36 29.10
N LEU A 44 -22.67 -31.03 28.56
CA LEU A 44 -22.75 -30.39 27.25
C LEU A 44 -21.82 -29.19 27.36
N LEU A 45 -20.78 -29.13 26.51
CA LEU A 45 -19.88 -27.97 26.42
C LEU A 45 -20.64 -26.67 26.07
N THR A 46 -21.97 -26.71 26.01
CA THR A 46 -22.86 -25.56 26.06
C THR A 46 -22.47 -24.64 27.20
N GLY A 47 -21.90 -23.48 26.83
CA GLY A 47 -21.48 -22.44 27.75
C GLY A 47 -19.97 -22.24 27.88
N LYS A 48 -19.11 -23.13 27.37
CA LYS A 48 -17.65 -22.89 27.39
C LYS A 48 -17.21 -21.85 26.36
N TYR A 49 -17.90 -21.79 25.23
CA TYR A 49 -17.68 -20.79 24.20
C TYR A 49 -19.02 -20.15 23.88
N SER A 50 -19.17 -18.88 24.23
CA SER A 50 -20.31 -18.09 23.77
C SER A 50 -20.31 -18.07 22.24
N PRO A 51 -21.46 -18.25 21.58
CA PRO A 51 -21.53 -18.09 20.14
C PRO A 51 -21.09 -16.67 19.76
N PRO A 52 -20.41 -16.49 18.62
CA PRO A 52 -20.02 -15.16 18.17
C PRO A 52 -21.23 -14.25 18.00
N GLU A 53 -21.09 -13.00 18.39
CA GLU A 53 -22.06 -11.96 18.04
C GLU A 53 -21.92 -11.61 16.56
N VAL A 54 -23.02 -11.65 15.82
CA VAL A 54 -23.01 -11.50 14.36
C VAL A 54 -23.48 -10.10 13.98
N TYR A 55 -22.69 -9.39 13.18
CA TYR A 55 -22.99 -8.04 12.70
C TYR A 55 -22.85 -7.96 11.18
N ASP A 56 -23.79 -7.25 10.55
CA ASP A 56 -23.81 -7.02 9.10
C ASP A 56 -23.60 -5.53 8.79
N LEU A 57 -22.34 -5.17 8.50
CA LEU A 57 -21.84 -3.80 8.37
C LEU A 57 -21.91 -3.35 6.90
N THR A 58 -23.04 -2.77 6.51
CA THR A 58 -23.33 -2.45 5.10
C THR A 58 -23.24 -0.98 4.75
N VAL A 59 -23.20 -0.09 5.75
CA VAL A 59 -23.20 1.36 5.55
C VAL A 59 -21.78 1.90 5.73
N LEU A 60 -21.23 2.51 4.67
CA LEU A 60 -19.96 3.23 4.75
C LEU A 60 -20.18 4.60 5.41
N GLY A 61 -19.56 4.80 6.58
CA GLY A 61 -19.62 6.07 7.30
C GLY A 61 -18.58 7.07 6.80
N THR A 62 -17.30 6.73 6.93
CA THR A 62 -16.18 7.54 6.45
C THR A 62 -15.12 6.65 5.80
N GLN A 63 -14.43 7.20 4.82
CA GLN A 63 -13.19 6.66 4.27
C GLN A 63 -12.17 7.78 4.20
N ASP A 64 -10.92 7.46 4.47
CA ASP A 64 -9.77 8.35 4.28
C ASP A 64 -8.54 7.50 3.97
N ARG A 65 -7.57 8.12 3.28
CA ARG A 65 -6.31 7.48 2.94
C ARG A 65 -5.15 8.46 3.04
N VAL A 66 -4.13 8.04 3.78
CA VAL A 66 -2.87 8.78 3.93
C VAL A 66 -1.72 7.89 3.49
N LYS A 67 -0.74 8.46 2.78
CA LYS A 67 0.52 7.79 2.47
C LYS A 67 1.60 8.24 3.44
N ASP A 68 2.28 7.29 4.06
CA ASP A 68 3.44 7.51 4.93
C ASP A 68 4.56 6.54 4.54
N GLY A 69 5.63 7.08 3.95
CA GLY A 69 6.69 6.28 3.35
C GLY A 69 6.15 5.27 2.31
N PRO A 70 6.47 3.96 2.45
CA PRO A 70 6.03 2.94 1.50
C PRO A 70 4.59 2.43 1.74
N LEU A 71 3.91 2.89 2.80
CA LEU A 71 2.61 2.38 3.21
C LEU A 71 1.51 3.42 2.99
N TYR A 72 0.36 2.92 2.59
CA TYR A 72 -0.93 3.61 2.64
C TYR A 72 -1.69 3.12 3.87
N THR A 73 -2.17 4.07 4.66
CA THR A 73 -3.11 3.85 5.76
C THR A 73 -4.52 4.12 5.26
N PHE A 74 -5.38 3.12 5.34
CA PHE A 74 -6.81 3.21 5.01
C PHE A 74 -7.61 3.28 6.30
N SER A 75 -8.29 4.40 6.52
CA SER A 75 -9.18 4.61 7.66
C SER A 75 -10.61 4.47 7.20
N ILE A 76 -11.29 3.40 7.60
CA ILE A 76 -12.64 3.06 7.09
C ILE A 76 -13.57 2.80 8.27
N ASN A 77 -14.70 3.52 8.29
CA ASN A 77 -15.77 3.29 9.24
C ASN A 77 -16.95 2.62 8.55
N LEU A 78 -17.36 1.45 9.04
CA LEU A 78 -18.56 0.75 8.59
C LEU A 78 -19.55 0.64 9.74
N THR A 79 -20.83 0.83 9.43
CA THR A 79 -21.93 0.73 10.40
C THR A 79 -23.00 -0.27 9.96
N ASP A 80 -23.67 -0.88 10.93
CA ASP A 80 -24.92 -1.62 10.68
C ASP A 80 -26.16 -0.76 10.95
N ASP A 81 -27.35 -1.31 10.68
CA ASP A 81 -28.64 -0.65 10.95
C ASP A 81 -28.88 -0.37 12.44
N GLY A 82 -28.19 -1.10 13.33
CA GLY A 82 -28.21 -0.91 14.78
C GLY A 82 -27.28 0.19 15.28
N SER A 83 -26.60 0.92 14.37
CA SER A 83 -25.56 1.90 14.67
C SER A 83 -24.31 1.32 15.35
N ASN A 84 -24.10 0.00 15.27
CA ASN A 84 -22.83 -0.60 15.64
C ASN A 84 -21.79 -0.21 14.59
N THR A 85 -20.60 0.18 15.04
CA THR A 85 -19.55 0.75 14.19
C THR A 85 -18.27 -0.07 14.29
N LEU A 86 -17.75 -0.50 13.15
CA LEU A 86 -16.37 -0.96 13.01
C LEU A 86 -15.53 0.16 12.43
N SER A 87 -14.54 0.62 13.19
CA SER A 87 -13.52 1.56 12.74
C SER A 87 -12.24 0.81 12.44
N MET A 88 -11.84 0.80 11.18
CA MET A 88 -10.68 0.06 10.69
C MET A 88 -9.54 1.01 10.33
N THR A 89 -8.35 0.68 10.81
CA THR A 89 -7.09 1.31 10.39
C THR A 89 -6.22 0.23 9.75
N LEU A 90 -6.27 0.14 8.42
CA LEU A 90 -5.63 -0.90 7.62
C LEU A 90 -4.38 -0.36 6.91
N PHE A 91 -3.35 -1.17 6.76
CA PHE A 91 -2.09 -0.78 6.12
C PHE A 91 -1.80 -1.64 4.89
N SER A 92 -1.43 -1.02 3.77
CA SER A 92 -1.01 -1.72 2.56
C SER A 92 0.08 -0.95 1.82
N THR A 93 0.90 -1.63 1.02
CA THR A 93 1.77 -0.97 0.02
C THR A 93 1.02 -0.59 -1.25
N GLU A 94 -0.20 -1.09 -1.42
CA GLU A 94 -1.05 -0.82 -2.58
C GLU A 94 -1.80 0.49 -2.39
N TYR A 95 -1.86 1.29 -3.45
CA TYR A 95 -2.51 2.60 -3.46
C TYR A 95 -4.04 2.51 -3.29
N ILE A 96 -4.67 1.49 -3.85
CA ILE A 96 -6.10 1.19 -3.65
C ILE A 96 -6.21 0.12 -2.56
N LEU A 97 -7.26 0.19 -1.74
CA LEU A 97 -7.53 -0.81 -0.71
C LEU A 97 -7.54 -2.20 -1.36
N PRO A 98 -6.59 -3.08 -1.04
CA PRO A 98 -6.48 -4.35 -1.72
C PRO A 98 -7.52 -5.35 -1.22
N ALA A 99 -7.96 -6.24 -2.12
CA ALA A 99 -8.64 -7.46 -1.73
C ALA A 99 -7.63 -8.41 -1.07
N SER A 100 -7.65 -8.47 0.26
CA SER A 100 -6.71 -9.26 1.05
C SER A 100 -7.25 -9.51 2.46
N ASP A 101 -6.64 -10.48 3.12
CA ASP A 101 -6.73 -10.63 4.57
C ASP A 101 -5.75 -9.67 5.26
N PHE A 102 -6.25 -8.96 6.27
CA PHE A 102 -5.50 -8.08 7.14
C PHE A 102 -5.42 -8.70 8.53
N THR A 103 -4.20 -8.82 9.05
CA THR A 103 -3.91 -9.45 10.35
C THR A 103 -3.56 -8.41 11.41
N PRO A 104 -3.74 -8.73 12.69
CA PRO A 104 -3.47 -7.78 13.76
C PRO A 104 -1.97 -7.56 13.92
N SER A 105 -1.56 -6.32 14.17
CA SER A 105 -0.17 -5.98 14.45
C SER A 105 -0.05 -4.81 15.42
N ASN A 106 1.01 -4.79 16.21
CA ASN A 106 1.39 -3.63 17.03
C ASN A 106 2.19 -2.58 16.23
N GLN A 107 2.46 -2.85 14.95
CA GLN A 107 3.25 -2.00 14.06
C GLN A 107 2.59 -1.92 12.69
N ALA A 108 2.66 -0.75 12.06
CA ALA A 108 2.22 -0.57 10.68
C ALA A 108 3.08 -1.42 9.72
N ALA A 109 2.45 -2.38 9.04
CA ALA A 109 3.09 -3.22 8.04
C ALA A 109 2.10 -3.60 6.93
N ASN A 110 2.61 -4.02 5.77
CA ASN A 110 1.76 -4.41 4.64
C ASN A 110 0.76 -5.50 5.04
N LYS A 111 -0.53 -5.29 4.74
CA LYS A 111 -1.64 -6.21 5.01
C LYS A 111 -1.85 -6.47 6.50
N THR A 112 -1.71 -5.43 7.32
CA THR A 112 -2.01 -5.48 8.76
C THR A 112 -3.03 -4.42 9.16
N TYR A 113 -3.63 -4.60 10.34
CA TYR A 113 -4.37 -3.55 11.03
C TYR A 113 -3.77 -3.31 12.42
N LEU A 114 -3.78 -2.05 12.87
CA LEU A 114 -3.13 -1.67 14.11
C LEU A 114 -3.96 -2.08 15.33
N LEU A 115 -3.29 -2.69 16.31
CA LEU A 115 -3.80 -2.91 17.66
C LEU A 115 -3.49 -1.69 18.54
N GLY A 116 -4.43 -1.28 19.40
CA GLY A 116 -4.20 -0.22 20.38
C GLY A 116 -5.31 0.81 20.41
N ALA A 117 -5.11 1.87 21.20
CA ALA A 117 -6.08 2.97 21.34
C ALA A 117 -6.32 3.73 20.03
N ASP A 118 -5.30 3.81 19.17
CA ASP A 118 -5.36 4.49 17.87
C ASP A 118 -5.59 3.51 16.70
N GLY A 119 -5.93 2.26 17.02
CA GLY A 119 -6.07 1.15 16.07
C GLY A 119 -7.50 0.85 15.66
N THR A 120 -7.70 -0.35 15.14
CA THR A 120 -9.03 -0.84 14.74
C THR A 120 -9.88 -1.11 15.99
N THR A 121 -11.12 -0.59 16.01
CA THR A 121 -12.06 -0.73 17.12
C THR A 121 -13.45 -1.15 16.65
N PHE A 122 -14.24 -1.75 17.56
CA PHE A 122 -15.66 -2.00 17.37
C PHE A 122 -16.45 -1.31 18.48
N ASN A 123 -17.37 -0.41 18.13
CA ASN A 123 -18.08 0.46 19.07
C ASN A 123 -17.13 1.19 20.05
N GLY A 124 -15.95 1.58 19.56
CA GLY A 124 -14.89 2.20 20.37
C GLY A 124 -14.14 1.23 21.31
N GLN A 125 -14.48 -0.07 21.32
CA GLN A 125 -13.72 -1.09 22.04
C GLN A 125 -12.58 -1.62 21.18
N GLN A 126 -11.41 -1.77 21.78
CA GLN A 126 -10.22 -2.25 21.10
C GLN A 126 -10.38 -3.73 20.68
N ILE A 127 -10.04 -4.01 19.43
CA ILE A 127 -9.82 -5.36 18.92
C ILE A 127 -8.42 -5.80 19.33
N ILE A 128 -8.30 -7.02 19.85
CA ILE A 128 -7.02 -7.57 20.35
C ILE A 128 -6.45 -8.67 19.43
N ASP A 129 -7.30 -9.30 18.61
CA ASP A 129 -6.91 -10.35 17.67
C ASP A 129 -8.01 -10.57 16.62
N GLY A 130 -7.72 -11.38 15.61
CA GLY A 130 -8.64 -11.78 14.54
C GLY A 130 -8.19 -11.34 13.16
N THR A 131 -8.95 -11.71 12.13
CA THR A 131 -8.64 -11.36 10.73
C THR A 131 -9.79 -10.57 10.12
N ILE A 132 -9.44 -9.50 9.41
CA ILE A 132 -10.37 -8.73 8.58
C ILE A 132 -10.06 -9.08 7.13
N SER A 133 -10.99 -9.75 6.47
CA SER A 133 -10.90 -10.12 5.06
C SER A 133 -11.67 -9.09 4.23
N ILE A 134 -10.94 -8.42 3.33
CA ILE A 134 -11.51 -7.53 2.31
C ILE A 134 -11.51 -8.29 0.99
N ALA A 135 -12.67 -8.33 0.33
CA ALA A 135 -12.74 -8.75 -1.07
C ALA A 135 -13.30 -7.60 -1.91
N ALA A 136 -12.87 -7.53 -3.17
CA ALA A 136 -13.34 -6.55 -4.12
C ALA A 136 -13.80 -7.26 -5.40
N GLN A 137 -14.97 -6.90 -5.88
CA GLN A 137 -15.49 -7.32 -7.17
C GLN A 137 -16.07 -6.09 -7.87
N ASP A 138 -15.50 -5.76 -9.02
CA ASP A 138 -15.77 -4.50 -9.74
C ASP A 138 -15.55 -3.28 -8.82
N SER A 139 -16.60 -2.51 -8.53
CA SER A 139 -16.56 -1.36 -7.59
C SER A 139 -17.17 -1.66 -6.22
N ASN A 140 -17.53 -2.92 -5.94
CA ASN A 140 -18.15 -3.33 -4.69
C ASN A 140 -17.14 -4.06 -3.81
N TYR A 141 -17.04 -3.62 -2.57
CA TYR A 141 -16.20 -4.22 -1.56
C TYR A 141 -17.04 -5.02 -0.59
N THR A 142 -16.49 -6.12 -0.10
CA THR A 142 -17.07 -6.88 1.01
C THR A 142 -16.07 -6.99 2.12
N VAL A 143 -16.52 -6.76 3.35
CA VAL A 143 -15.76 -7.04 4.57
C VAL A 143 -16.31 -8.32 5.20
N SER A 144 -15.41 -9.15 5.72
CA SER A 144 -15.78 -10.25 6.59
C SER A 144 -14.67 -10.51 7.60
N GLY A 145 -14.98 -11.19 8.71
CA GLY A 145 -13.95 -11.50 9.68
C GLY A 145 -14.49 -12.11 10.95
N ILE A 146 -13.56 -12.67 11.74
CA ILE A 146 -13.79 -13.05 13.13
C ILE A 146 -12.80 -12.25 13.96
N LEU A 147 -13.31 -11.44 14.88
CA LEU A 147 -12.52 -10.53 15.70
C LEU A 147 -12.72 -10.82 17.19
N TYR A 148 -11.69 -10.56 17.98
CA TYR A 148 -11.69 -10.73 19.42
C TYR A 148 -11.55 -9.38 20.09
N LEU A 149 -12.47 -9.07 21.00
CA LEU A 149 -12.41 -7.86 21.83
C LEU A 149 -11.67 -8.15 23.14
N ALA A 150 -11.16 -7.10 23.77
CA ALA A 150 -10.44 -7.20 25.06
C ALA A 150 -11.27 -7.82 26.20
N ASN A 151 -12.61 -7.82 26.09
CA ASN A 151 -13.54 -8.43 27.05
C ASN A 151 -13.87 -9.90 26.72
N GLU A 152 -13.08 -10.56 25.87
CA GLU A 152 -13.27 -11.94 25.42
C GLU A 152 -14.50 -12.17 24.51
N THR A 153 -15.18 -11.10 24.09
CA THR A 153 -16.27 -11.20 23.09
C THR A 153 -15.69 -11.57 21.73
N VAL A 154 -16.32 -12.57 21.09
CA VAL A 154 -16.00 -12.96 19.72
C VAL A 154 -17.05 -12.34 18.80
N LEU A 155 -16.60 -11.55 17.83
CA LEU A 155 -17.44 -10.94 16.80
C LEU A 155 -17.30 -11.73 15.51
N LYS A 156 -18.41 -11.94 14.81
CA LYS A 156 -18.43 -12.37 13.42
C LYS A 156 -19.00 -11.23 12.57
N LEU A 157 -18.20 -10.75 11.64
CA LEU A 157 -18.54 -9.62 10.80
C LEU A 157 -18.79 -10.08 9.36
N THR A 158 -19.81 -9.52 8.75
CA THR A 158 -20.04 -9.52 7.30
C THR A 158 -20.43 -8.12 6.87
N GLY A 159 -20.31 -7.82 5.58
CA GLY A 159 -20.76 -6.53 5.07
C GLY A 159 -20.41 -6.36 3.60
N ALA A 160 -21.25 -5.66 2.86
CA ALA A 160 -20.99 -5.23 1.50
C ALA A 160 -21.20 -3.71 1.41
N TYR A 161 -20.24 -3.01 0.82
CA TYR A 161 -20.24 -1.56 0.70
C TYR A 161 -19.55 -1.13 -0.60
N THR A 162 -19.85 0.08 -1.07
CA THR A 162 -19.15 0.67 -2.22
C THR A 162 -18.01 1.52 -1.69
N TYR A 163 -16.77 1.19 -2.08
CA TYR A 163 -15.60 1.99 -1.76
C TYR A 163 -15.43 3.10 -2.82
N ALA A 164 -15.33 4.36 -2.41
CA ALA A 164 -15.17 5.45 -3.35
C ALA A 164 -13.71 5.55 -3.83
N TYR A 165 -13.52 5.70 -5.14
CA TYR A 165 -12.22 5.99 -5.70
C TYR A 165 -11.79 7.41 -5.32
N GLU A 166 -10.60 7.52 -4.75
CA GLU A 166 -9.93 8.79 -4.46
C GLU A 166 -8.60 8.82 -5.20
N PRO A 167 -8.21 9.93 -5.84
CA PRO A 167 -6.88 10.07 -6.43
C PRO A 167 -5.75 9.83 -5.42
N ASP A 168 -4.62 9.33 -5.93
CA ASP A 168 -3.26 9.59 -5.46
C ASP A 168 -3.02 10.66 -4.36
N PRO A 169 -3.18 10.50 -3.03
CA PRO A 169 -2.77 11.58 -2.12
C PRO A 169 -1.26 11.81 -2.12
N TYR A 170 -0.47 10.92 -2.72
CA TYR A 170 0.98 11.04 -2.82
C TYR A 170 1.38 12.34 -3.51
N THR A 171 1.99 13.21 -2.72
CA THR A 171 2.73 14.37 -3.20
C THR A 171 4.20 14.11 -2.85
N PRO A 172 5.10 13.94 -3.84
CA PRO A 172 6.52 13.74 -3.57
C PRO A 172 7.12 14.97 -2.88
N THR A 173 8.13 14.75 -2.04
CA THR A 173 8.94 15.83 -1.49
C THR A 173 10.04 16.17 -2.49
N TYR A 174 10.10 17.43 -2.92
CA TYR A 174 11.12 17.87 -3.86
C TYR A 174 12.28 18.57 -3.18
N THR A 175 13.49 18.30 -3.66
CA THR A 175 14.70 19.05 -3.29
C THR A 175 15.51 19.38 -4.54
N TYR A 176 16.42 20.35 -4.45
CA TYR A 176 17.26 20.69 -5.60
C TYR A 176 18.68 21.15 -5.23
N THR A 177 19.62 20.95 -6.15
CA THR A 177 20.94 21.60 -6.14
C THR A 177 21.01 22.63 -7.27
N ASP A 178 21.89 23.61 -7.11
CA ASP A 178 22.11 24.68 -8.10
C ASP A 178 23.61 24.91 -8.27
N GLU A 179 24.14 24.44 -9.41
CA GLU A 179 25.51 24.70 -9.82
C GLU A 179 25.56 25.85 -10.82
N THR A 180 26.38 26.86 -10.54
CA THR A 180 26.42 28.09 -11.35
C THR A 180 27.71 28.26 -12.14
N VAL A 181 27.62 28.74 -13.38
CA VAL A 181 28.77 29.12 -14.22
C VAL A 181 28.56 30.52 -14.78
N SER A 182 29.56 31.40 -14.65
CA SER A 182 29.51 32.80 -15.14
C SER A 182 30.76 33.15 -15.97
N PRO A 183 30.63 33.77 -17.16
CA PRO A 183 29.35 34.02 -17.84
C PRO A 183 28.68 32.70 -18.27
N ALA A 184 27.37 32.73 -18.53
CA ALA A 184 26.75 31.61 -19.23
C ALA A 184 27.38 31.46 -20.63
N MET A 185 27.57 30.22 -21.07
CA MET A 185 28.12 29.91 -22.38
C MET A 185 27.01 29.37 -23.28
N GLY A 186 26.88 29.95 -24.46
CA GLY A 186 25.82 29.68 -25.42
C GLY A 186 26.29 29.73 -26.87
N GLY A 187 25.34 29.95 -27.79
CA GLY A 187 25.56 29.90 -29.24
C GLY A 187 25.84 28.49 -29.75
N ALA A 188 26.20 28.38 -31.03
CA ALA A 188 26.53 27.10 -31.63
C ALA A 188 27.66 26.41 -30.83
N GLN A 189 27.41 25.18 -30.36
CA GLN A 189 28.34 24.36 -29.56
C GLN A 189 28.68 24.91 -28.15
N GLY A 190 27.96 25.92 -27.65
CA GLY A 190 28.17 26.43 -26.29
C GLY A 190 29.51 27.17 -26.10
N ALA A 191 30.04 27.79 -27.17
CA ALA A 191 31.36 28.42 -27.16
C ALA A 191 31.33 29.96 -27.04
N THR A 192 30.15 30.58 -27.02
CA THR A 192 30.00 32.05 -27.01
C THR A 192 29.54 32.51 -25.63
N PRO A 193 30.28 33.38 -24.93
CA PRO A 193 29.82 33.93 -23.66
C PRO A 193 28.58 34.82 -23.87
N ILE A 194 27.63 34.76 -22.94
CA ILE A 194 26.47 35.64 -22.87
C ILE A 194 26.77 36.69 -21.80
N ASP A 195 26.96 37.94 -22.20
CA ASP A 195 27.36 39.01 -21.29
C ASP A 195 26.32 39.25 -20.19
N GLY A 196 26.80 39.46 -18.95
CA GLY A 196 25.95 39.78 -17.79
C GLY A 196 25.08 38.62 -17.30
N SER A 197 25.46 37.38 -17.59
CA SER A 197 24.62 36.21 -17.31
C SER A 197 25.31 35.12 -16.48
N THR A 198 24.50 34.32 -15.81
CA THR A 198 24.91 33.11 -15.10
C THR A 198 24.08 31.93 -15.60
N MET A 199 24.75 30.83 -15.94
CA MET A 199 24.09 29.55 -16.19
C MET A 199 23.86 28.86 -14.84
N HIS A 200 22.60 28.56 -14.53
CA HIS A 200 22.22 27.73 -13.40
C HIS A 200 21.89 26.33 -13.90
N LYS A 201 22.53 25.33 -13.29
CA LYS A 201 22.30 23.92 -13.54
C LYS A 201 21.56 23.34 -12.34
N ILE A 202 20.24 23.33 -12.47
CA ILE A 202 19.32 22.91 -11.43
C ILE A 202 19.10 21.41 -11.54
N THR A 203 19.52 20.66 -10.52
CA THR A 203 19.21 19.23 -10.40
C THR A 203 18.11 19.06 -9.37
N VAL A 204 16.97 18.52 -9.77
CA VAL A 204 15.81 18.29 -8.91
C VAL A 204 15.72 16.82 -8.53
N TYR A 205 15.41 16.54 -7.28
CA TYR A 205 15.13 15.22 -6.74
C TYR A 205 13.70 15.16 -6.23
N ALA A 206 13.04 14.02 -6.41
CA ALA A 206 11.75 13.67 -5.81
C ALA A 206 12.00 12.49 -4.85
N ASP A 207 11.77 12.70 -3.56
CA ASP A 207 12.06 11.72 -2.50
C ASP A 207 13.47 11.11 -2.64
N ASP A 208 14.47 11.98 -2.79
CA ASP A 208 15.89 11.65 -2.98
C ASP A 208 16.25 10.90 -4.29
N VAL A 209 15.28 10.70 -5.19
CA VAL A 209 15.50 10.13 -6.52
C VAL A 209 15.60 11.25 -7.55
N PHE A 210 16.59 11.18 -8.46
CA PHE A 210 16.74 12.15 -9.54
C PHE A 210 15.44 12.29 -10.35
N TYR A 211 14.97 13.52 -10.54
CA TYR A 211 13.72 13.83 -11.20
C TYR A 211 13.90 14.68 -12.46
N ALA A 212 14.66 15.78 -12.36
CA ALA A 212 14.88 16.68 -13.48
C ALA A 212 16.25 17.35 -13.44
N TYR A 213 16.74 17.74 -14.60
CA TYR A 213 17.93 18.56 -14.76
C TYR A 213 17.61 19.70 -15.72
N LEU A 214 17.80 20.95 -15.29
CA LEU A 214 17.46 22.14 -16.05
C LEU A 214 18.65 23.07 -16.13
N GLU A 215 18.96 23.56 -17.32
CA GLU A 215 20.01 24.54 -17.56
C GLU A 215 19.37 25.86 -17.99
N LEU A 216 19.36 26.84 -17.10
CA LEU A 216 18.74 28.15 -17.34
C LEU A 216 19.75 29.28 -17.28
N VAL A 217 19.57 30.28 -18.12
CA VAL A 217 20.41 31.48 -18.19
C VAL A 217 19.70 32.61 -17.45
N ALA A 218 20.23 32.99 -16.29
CA ALA A 218 19.74 34.10 -15.49
C ALA A 218 20.66 35.32 -15.60
N ASP A 219 20.18 36.49 -15.15
CA ASP A 219 21.02 37.67 -14.94
C ASP A 219 22.05 37.39 -13.85
N GLU A 220 23.31 37.78 -14.05
CA GLU A 220 24.40 37.52 -13.10
C GLU A 220 24.17 38.15 -11.71
N ASN A 221 23.32 39.18 -11.64
CA ASN A 221 22.97 39.90 -10.41
C ASN A 221 21.60 39.49 -9.87
N ALA A 222 20.97 38.46 -10.44
CA ALA A 222 19.66 37.98 -9.98
C ALA A 222 19.75 37.51 -8.53
N THR A 223 18.85 38.03 -7.68
CA THR A 223 18.73 37.61 -6.28
C THR A 223 17.72 36.47 -6.09
N SER A 224 17.12 36.00 -7.17
CA SER A 224 16.11 34.93 -7.21
C SER A 224 16.09 34.29 -8.59
N LEU A 225 15.72 33.01 -8.66
CA LEU A 225 15.52 32.28 -9.92
C LEU A 225 14.15 32.54 -10.56
N SER A 226 13.30 33.36 -9.92
CA SER A 226 11.94 33.62 -10.38
C SER A 226 11.92 34.17 -11.80
N GLY A 227 11.17 33.53 -12.70
CA GLY A 227 11.06 33.95 -14.09
C GLY A 227 10.46 32.89 -15.00
N THR A 228 10.17 33.28 -16.23
CA THR A 228 9.76 32.37 -17.30
C THR A 228 10.88 32.26 -18.31
N TYR A 229 11.31 31.02 -18.56
CA TYR A 229 12.46 30.68 -19.40
C TYR A 229 11.99 29.97 -20.67
N SER A 230 12.21 30.62 -21.81
CA SER A 230 11.88 30.01 -23.11
C SER A 230 12.90 28.95 -23.48
N VAL A 231 12.46 27.78 -23.93
CA VAL A 231 13.36 26.71 -24.36
C VAL A 231 14.01 27.07 -25.70
N LYS A 232 15.34 26.96 -25.80
CA LYS A 232 16.09 27.29 -27.02
C LYS A 232 17.15 26.25 -27.39
N ASP A 233 17.23 25.95 -28.69
CA ASP A 233 18.33 25.18 -29.26
C ASP A 233 19.55 26.09 -29.42
N GLY A 234 20.46 26.01 -28.45
CA GLY A 234 21.57 26.96 -28.32
C GLY A 234 21.11 28.28 -27.71
N VAL A 235 21.12 28.33 -26.37
CA VAL A 235 20.86 29.56 -25.62
C VAL A 235 21.81 30.69 -26.06
N ASN A 236 21.32 31.92 -26.08
CA ASN A 236 22.07 33.11 -26.46
C ASN A 236 21.66 34.37 -25.69
N ALA A 237 20.72 34.27 -24.74
CA ALA A 237 20.27 35.38 -23.93
C ALA A 237 19.78 34.93 -22.55
N ILE A 238 19.72 35.87 -21.61
CA ILE A 238 19.06 35.73 -20.31
C ILE A 238 17.56 35.42 -20.52
N GLY A 239 16.98 34.62 -19.63
CA GLY A 239 15.58 34.18 -19.72
C GLY A 239 15.38 33.01 -20.68
N GLN A 240 16.43 32.26 -20.98
CA GLN A 240 16.38 31.07 -21.83
C GLN A 240 16.77 29.82 -21.06
N LEU A 241 16.18 28.71 -21.47
CA LEU A 241 16.49 27.38 -20.98
C LEU A 241 17.08 26.56 -22.12
N SER A 242 18.20 25.89 -21.85
CA SER A 242 18.89 25.03 -22.82
C SER A 242 18.03 23.82 -23.16
N ASN A 243 17.80 23.58 -24.45
CA ASN A 243 17.12 22.36 -24.87
C ASN A 243 17.92 21.11 -24.48
N GLY A 244 17.23 20.05 -24.09
CA GLY A 244 17.78 18.72 -23.95
C GLY A 244 18.07 18.10 -25.31
N TYR A 245 19.18 17.37 -25.44
CA TYR A 245 19.52 16.64 -26.65
C TYR A 245 20.01 15.23 -26.35
N TYR A 246 19.77 14.36 -27.32
CA TYR A 246 20.32 13.01 -27.40
C TYR A 246 20.81 12.76 -28.81
N VAL A 247 22.04 12.29 -28.95
CA VAL A 247 22.64 11.90 -30.23
C VAL A 247 23.35 10.57 -30.05
N ASP A 248 22.88 9.53 -30.70
CA ASP A 248 23.64 8.28 -30.84
C ASP A 248 24.66 8.48 -31.98
N LEU A 249 25.94 8.47 -31.61
CA LEU A 249 27.03 8.72 -32.53
C LEU A 249 27.23 7.58 -33.54
N THR A 250 26.65 6.40 -33.29
CA THR A 250 26.73 5.26 -34.20
C THR A 250 26.00 5.52 -35.52
N TRP A 251 25.00 6.41 -35.52
CA TRP A 251 24.35 6.89 -36.74
C TRP A 251 25.33 7.61 -37.69
N TYR A 252 26.45 8.10 -37.16
CA TYR A 252 27.52 8.77 -37.89
C TYR A 252 28.80 7.93 -37.98
N GLY A 253 28.72 6.64 -37.64
CA GLY A 253 29.87 5.71 -37.68
C GLY A 253 30.89 5.90 -36.55
N MET A 254 30.52 6.63 -35.49
CA MET A 254 31.33 6.84 -34.30
C MET A 254 30.78 6.01 -33.13
N ALA A 255 31.56 5.80 -32.08
CA ALA A 255 31.10 5.05 -30.91
C ALA A 255 30.58 5.99 -29.82
N GLY A 256 29.47 5.61 -29.19
CA GLY A 256 28.95 6.26 -27.98
C GLY A 256 27.71 7.11 -28.21
N VAL A 257 27.29 7.76 -27.14
CA VAL A 257 26.10 8.63 -27.08
C VAL A 257 26.53 9.97 -26.50
N MET A 258 25.98 11.04 -27.06
CA MET A 258 26.06 12.38 -26.49
C MET A 258 24.68 12.81 -26.00
N GLU A 259 24.59 13.18 -24.73
CA GLU A 259 23.40 13.74 -24.13
C GLU A 259 23.75 14.97 -23.27
N GLY A 260 22.80 15.87 -23.10
CA GLY A 260 22.97 17.08 -22.30
C GLY A 260 21.75 18.01 -22.40
N GLY A 261 21.87 19.20 -21.82
CA GLY A 261 20.77 20.17 -21.75
C GLY A 261 19.66 19.73 -20.80
N SER A 262 18.47 20.34 -20.95
CA SER A 262 17.39 20.16 -19.97
C SER A 262 16.48 18.96 -20.25
N TYR A 263 16.18 18.17 -19.22
CA TYR A 263 15.31 17.00 -19.30
C TYR A 263 14.67 16.67 -17.94
N TYR A 264 13.62 15.85 -17.97
CA TYR A 264 13.01 15.27 -16.77
C TYR A 264 12.76 13.77 -16.96
N MET A 265 12.48 13.08 -15.86
CA MET A 265 12.14 11.66 -15.87
C MET A 265 10.62 11.48 -15.86
N LYS A 266 10.12 10.64 -16.78
CA LYS A 266 8.74 10.12 -16.76
C LYS A 266 8.81 8.63 -16.48
N GLY A 267 8.68 8.25 -15.20
CA GLY A 267 9.05 6.91 -14.77
C GLY A 267 10.55 6.69 -14.97
N GLU A 268 10.91 5.65 -15.73
CA GLU A 268 12.32 5.34 -16.06
C GLU A 268 12.80 6.04 -17.35
N GLU A 269 11.90 6.70 -18.09
CA GLU A 269 12.20 7.30 -19.38
C GLU A 269 12.68 8.74 -19.24
N LYS A 270 13.75 9.08 -19.96
CA LYS A 270 14.28 10.44 -20.03
C LYS A 270 13.55 11.23 -21.11
N MET A 271 12.93 12.34 -20.71
CA MET A 271 12.14 13.23 -21.54
C MET A 271 12.95 14.50 -21.79
N PHE A 272 13.58 14.62 -22.96
CA PHE A 272 14.39 15.79 -23.30
C PHE A 272 13.49 16.96 -23.71
N ILE A 273 13.63 18.09 -23.04
CA ILE A 273 12.84 19.30 -23.28
C ILE A 273 13.42 20.02 -24.51
N ARG A 274 12.63 20.19 -25.57
CA ARG A 274 13.05 20.76 -26.85
C ARG A 274 12.53 22.18 -27.02
N GLU A 275 13.19 22.93 -27.90
CA GLU A 275 12.67 24.21 -28.35
C GLU A 275 11.27 24.04 -28.96
N GLY A 276 10.35 24.90 -28.55
CA GLY A 276 8.95 24.90 -28.96
C GLY A 276 8.23 26.09 -28.33
N ASP A 277 6.90 26.07 -28.36
CA ASP A 277 6.07 27.16 -27.84
C ASP A 277 5.94 27.15 -26.30
N GLY A 278 6.27 26.02 -25.66
CA GLY A 278 6.29 25.88 -24.20
C GLY A 278 7.47 26.58 -23.52
N ALA A 279 7.34 26.82 -22.22
CA ALA A 279 8.37 27.45 -21.39
C ALA A 279 8.35 26.89 -19.97
N ILE A 280 9.47 27.02 -19.25
CA ILE A 280 9.56 26.71 -17.83
C ILE A 280 9.38 27.99 -17.02
N THR A 281 8.45 28.01 -16.07
CA THR A 281 8.27 29.08 -15.10
C THR A 281 8.76 28.61 -13.73
N ILE A 282 9.67 29.39 -13.14
CA ILE A 282 10.14 29.21 -11.78
C ILE A 282 9.56 30.33 -10.92
N THR A 283 9.01 29.96 -9.79
CA THR A 283 8.72 30.88 -8.68
C THR A 283 9.65 30.50 -7.53
N ASP A 284 10.46 31.44 -7.07
CA ASP A 284 11.42 31.24 -6.00
C ASP A 284 11.08 32.16 -4.82
N ASN A 285 10.72 31.53 -3.71
CA ASN A 285 10.36 32.19 -2.46
C ASN A 285 11.45 31.91 -1.43
N ALA A 286 12.51 32.72 -1.46
CA ALA A 286 13.65 32.63 -0.53
C ALA A 286 14.35 31.26 -0.54
N GLY A 287 14.55 30.68 -1.73
CA GLY A 287 15.24 29.39 -1.93
C GLY A 287 14.31 28.17 -1.91
N ILE A 288 13.00 28.39 -1.79
CA ILE A 288 11.97 27.37 -2.02
C ILE A 288 11.41 27.61 -3.42
N VAL A 289 11.64 26.67 -4.33
CA VAL A 289 11.31 26.85 -5.75
C VAL A 289 10.14 25.98 -6.18
N THR A 290 9.23 26.58 -6.93
CA THR A 290 8.19 25.88 -7.68
C THR A 290 8.53 26.00 -9.16
N ILE A 291 8.62 24.87 -9.86
CA ILE A 291 8.98 24.79 -11.28
C ILE A 291 7.80 24.20 -12.02
N THR A 292 7.28 24.95 -12.99
CA THR A 292 6.13 24.56 -13.79
C THR A 292 6.46 24.71 -15.27
N GLY A 293 5.95 23.80 -16.10
CA GLY A 293 6.06 23.89 -17.54
C GLY A 293 4.90 23.15 -18.17
N ASP A 294 4.20 23.83 -19.07
CA ASP A 294 3.08 23.27 -19.82
C ASP A 294 3.38 23.36 -21.31
N ASN A 295 2.79 22.45 -22.08
CA ASN A 295 2.90 22.40 -23.53
C ASN A 295 4.37 22.36 -24.03
N LEU A 296 5.24 21.67 -23.29
CA LEU A 296 6.65 21.54 -23.64
C LEU A 296 6.78 20.64 -24.87
N ALA A 297 7.59 21.08 -25.84
CA ALA A 297 8.00 20.19 -26.91
C ALA A 297 8.97 19.17 -26.32
N ILE A 298 8.69 17.87 -26.47
CA ILE A 298 9.53 16.80 -25.91
C ILE A 298 10.01 15.89 -27.03
N LEU A 299 11.27 15.47 -26.94
CA LEU A 299 11.82 14.42 -27.78
C LEU A 299 11.55 13.05 -27.14
N ASP A 300 10.83 12.20 -27.88
CA ASP A 300 10.66 10.78 -27.56
C ASP A 300 11.92 10.00 -27.97
N LEU A 301 12.63 9.48 -26.97
CA LEU A 301 13.86 8.75 -27.21
C LEU A 301 13.61 7.37 -27.84
N GLU A 302 12.55 6.67 -27.44
CA GLU A 302 12.25 5.33 -27.95
C GLU A 302 11.87 5.41 -29.43
N ALA A 303 11.01 6.37 -29.79
CA ALA A 303 10.65 6.61 -31.18
C ALA A 303 11.85 7.05 -32.04
N LEU A 304 12.72 7.92 -31.52
CA LEU A 304 13.93 8.36 -32.22
C LEU A 304 14.87 7.18 -32.49
N ILE A 305 15.14 6.34 -31.48
CA ILE A 305 15.99 5.14 -31.62
C ILE A 305 15.37 4.16 -32.62
N GLY A 306 14.06 3.90 -32.53
CA GLY A 306 13.34 3.01 -33.45
C GLY A 306 13.41 3.47 -34.91
N SER A 307 13.56 4.77 -35.15
CA SER A 307 13.75 5.34 -36.50
C SER A 307 15.19 5.33 -37.02
N GLY A 308 16.16 4.90 -36.21
CA GLY A 308 17.59 5.03 -36.52
C GLY A 308 18.06 6.49 -36.60
N GLY A 309 17.48 7.36 -35.77
CA GLY A 309 17.81 8.80 -35.74
C GLY A 309 17.22 9.63 -36.88
N ALA A 310 16.37 9.02 -37.74
CA ALA A 310 15.82 9.66 -38.93
C ALA A 310 14.63 10.58 -38.65
N THR A 311 13.86 10.32 -37.58
CA THR A 311 12.71 11.15 -37.19
C THR A 311 12.94 11.81 -35.86
N TRP A 312 13.20 13.13 -35.92
CA TRP A 312 13.11 14.04 -34.78
C TRP A 312 11.65 14.41 -34.54
N SER A 313 10.81 13.41 -34.28
CA SER A 313 9.41 13.63 -33.99
C SER A 313 9.27 14.10 -32.55
N VAL A 314 8.64 15.26 -32.38
CA VAL A 314 8.12 15.72 -31.09
C VAL A 314 6.99 14.79 -30.69
N LEU A 315 6.88 14.47 -29.40
CA LEU A 315 5.75 13.69 -28.87
C LEU A 315 4.40 14.26 -29.33
N GLU A 316 3.44 13.38 -29.66
CA GLU A 316 2.06 13.77 -29.99
C GLU A 316 1.35 14.42 -28.80
N THR A 317 1.76 14.07 -27.58
CA THR A 317 1.28 14.69 -26.34
C THR A 317 2.33 15.68 -25.85
N PRO A 318 1.99 16.96 -25.63
CA PRO A 318 2.91 17.93 -25.07
C PRO A 318 3.37 17.48 -23.68
N GLY A 319 4.65 17.72 -23.38
CA GLY A 319 5.20 17.45 -22.05
C GLY A 319 4.79 18.49 -21.03
N ASP A 320 4.85 18.08 -19.78
CA ASP A 320 4.63 18.91 -18.61
C ASP A 320 5.68 18.61 -17.53
N VAL A 321 6.00 19.64 -16.75
CA VAL A 321 6.84 19.54 -15.56
C VAL A 321 6.11 20.26 -14.44
N ASN A 322 5.94 19.60 -13.29
CA ASN A 322 5.34 20.22 -12.12
C ASN A 322 6.09 19.78 -10.85
N VAL A 323 6.87 20.71 -10.31
CA VAL A 323 7.65 20.57 -9.08
C VAL A 323 7.16 21.64 -8.12
N THR A 324 6.69 21.23 -6.95
CA THR A 324 6.15 22.14 -5.93
C THR A 324 7.06 22.19 -4.71
N ASP A 325 7.29 23.39 -4.19
CA ASP A 325 7.98 23.63 -2.92
C ASP A 325 9.35 22.93 -2.78
N ALA A 326 10.12 22.84 -3.87
CA ALA A 326 11.43 22.23 -3.84
C ALA A 326 12.41 23.05 -3.00
N THR A 327 12.98 22.44 -1.96
CA THR A 327 13.95 23.09 -1.08
C THR A 327 15.37 22.83 -1.52
N LYS A 328 16.24 23.84 -1.41
CA LYS A 328 17.66 23.67 -1.74
C LYS A 328 18.36 22.70 -0.78
N LEU A 329 19.17 21.79 -1.32
CA LEU A 329 20.07 20.89 -0.58
C LEU A 329 21.37 21.59 -0.14
#